data_AF-A0A9D9K0N7-F1
#
_entry.id   AF-A0A9D9K0N7-F1
#
_cell.length_a   1.000
_cell.length_b   1.000
_cell.length_c   1.000
_cell.angle_alpha   90.00
_cell.angle_beta   90.00
_cell.angle_gamma   90.00
#
_symmetry.space_group_name_H-M   'P 1'
#
loop_
_entity.id
_entity.type
_entity.pdbx_description
1 polymer ?
#
loop_
_entity_poly.entity_id
_entity_poly.type
_entity_poly.pdbx_seq_one_letter_code
_entity_poly.pdbx_strand_id
1 'polypeptide(L)'
;MQPILPGHISLADQLAPPWQSDVWQHWQPGTLTPGRMGTFALGSIPALFAFPAGRPLVFKDSGNGRAYGIASIQSLLLRLLASVPPGKLRFIFIDPVGLGQHVAPFLHLADYDDQLITGKAWSDPRHIEQRLAELTEHMENVIQQYLRNQYATIENYNAHAGEITEPYRVLVVFDFPVNFSETAARQLVSIVQNGSRAAFIPLS
;
A
#
# COMPACT_ATOMS: atom_id res chain seq x y z
N MET A 1 -6.81 9.57 -42.41
CA MET A 1 -6.09 8.30 -42.14
C MET A 1 -6.30 7.95 -40.68
N GLN A 2 -7.27 7.08 -40.39
CA GLN A 2 -7.42 6.43 -39.08
C GLN A 2 -6.54 5.18 -39.05
N PRO A 3 -5.92 4.83 -37.92
CA PRO A 3 -5.59 3.45 -37.63
C PRO A 3 -6.73 2.85 -36.79
N ILE A 4 -7.43 1.90 -37.40
CA ILE A 4 -8.22 0.88 -36.71
C ILE A 4 -7.21 -0.14 -36.18
N LEU A 5 -7.16 -0.34 -34.86
CA LEU A 5 -6.65 -1.59 -34.28
C LEU A 5 -7.77 -2.24 -33.46
N PRO A 6 -8.18 -3.47 -33.79
CA PRO A 6 -9.27 -4.16 -33.14
C PRO A 6 -8.84 -4.73 -31.77
N GLY A 7 -9.68 -4.53 -30.76
CA GLY A 7 -9.91 -5.52 -29.71
C GLY A 7 -8.76 -5.84 -28.76
N HIS A 8 -8.30 -4.88 -27.97
CA HIS A 8 -7.77 -5.17 -26.63
C HIS A 8 -8.68 -4.53 -25.59
N ILE A 9 -9.84 -5.16 -25.36
CA ILE A 9 -10.61 -4.90 -24.15
C ILE A 9 -9.80 -5.53 -23.04
N SER A 10 -9.04 -4.73 -22.29
CA SER A 10 -8.51 -5.17 -21.02
C SER A 10 -9.71 -5.60 -20.19
N LEU A 11 -9.73 -6.85 -19.71
CA LEU A 11 -10.74 -7.36 -18.77
C LEU A 11 -10.85 -6.50 -17.48
N ALA A 12 -10.02 -5.46 -17.31
CA ALA A 12 -10.21 -4.41 -16.31
C ALA A 12 -11.52 -3.63 -16.50
N ASP A 13 -11.98 -3.41 -17.74
CA ASP A 13 -13.18 -2.60 -18.03
C ASP A 13 -14.50 -3.33 -17.72
N GLN A 14 -14.46 -4.63 -17.44
CA GLN A 14 -15.68 -5.42 -17.19
C GLN A 14 -16.04 -5.57 -15.71
N LEU A 15 -15.17 -5.15 -14.80
CA LEU A 15 -15.37 -5.31 -13.35
C LEU A 15 -15.47 -3.97 -12.60
N ALA A 16 -15.06 -2.87 -13.22
CA ALA A 16 -15.21 -1.53 -12.69
C ALA A 16 -16.30 -0.79 -13.48
N PRO A 17 -17.26 -0.13 -12.81
CA PRO A 17 -18.19 0.75 -13.48
C PRO A 17 -17.44 1.84 -14.27
N PRO A 18 -17.94 2.27 -15.44
CA PRO A 18 -17.37 3.40 -16.16
C PRO A 18 -17.24 4.64 -15.26
N TRP A 19 -16.24 5.49 -15.50
CA TRP A 19 -16.01 6.70 -14.70
C TRP A 19 -17.20 7.66 -14.62
N GLN A 20 -18.12 7.59 -15.58
CA GLN A 20 -19.34 8.42 -15.64
C GLN A 20 -20.52 7.80 -14.89
N SER A 21 -20.33 6.66 -14.22
CA SER A 21 -21.42 5.91 -13.59
C SER A 21 -21.87 6.55 -12.26
N ASP A 22 -23.18 6.65 -12.07
CA ASP A 22 -23.79 7.19 -10.83
C ASP A 22 -23.50 6.33 -9.59
N VAL A 23 -23.00 5.11 -9.78
CA VAL A 23 -22.56 4.24 -8.68
C VAL A 23 -21.42 4.87 -7.87
N TRP A 24 -20.61 5.73 -8.48
CA TRP A 24 -19.53 6.45 -7.79
C TRP A 24 -20.06 7.49 -6.80
N GLN A 25 -21.26 8.03 -7.03
CA GLN A 25 -21.89 8.99 -6.13
C GLN A 25 -22.37 8.36 -4.82
N HIS A 26 -22.64 7.05 -4.85
CA HIS A 26 -23.17 6.29 -3.72
C HIS A 26 -22.19 5.23 -3.22
N TRP A 27 -20.94 5.30 -3.69
CA TRP A 27 -19.93 4.29 -3.42
C TRP A 27 -19.53 4.30 -1.94
N GLN A 28 -19.41 3.11 -1.35
CA GLN A 28 -18.95 2.92 0.03
C GLN A 28 -17.82 1.88 0.11
N PRO A 29 -16.78 2.11 0.94
CA PRO A 29 -15.69 1.16 1.13
C PRO A 29 -16.18 -0.23 1.54
N GLY A 30 -15.62 -1.28 0.95
CA GLY A 30 -16.03 -2.68 1.18
C GLY A 30 -17.13 -3.22 0.26
N THR A 31 -17.75 -2.39 -0.59
CA THR A 31 -18.65 -2.88 -1.66
C THR A 31 -17.93 -3.63 -2.78
N LEU A 32 -16.60 -3.54 -2.84
CA LEU A 32 -15.74 -4.30 -3.75
C LEU A 32 -14.71 -5.10 -2.93
N THR A 33 -14.67 -6.43 -3.09
CA THR A 33 -13.67 -7.34 -2.48
C THR A 33 -13.18 -8.38 -3.51
N PRO A 34 -11.92 -8.86 -3.48
CA PRO A 34 -10.67 -8.30 -2.96
C PRO A 34 -9.80 -7.65 -4.05
N GLY A 35 -8.78 -6.88 -3.63
CA GLY A 35 -7.82 -6.22 -4.51
C GLY A 35 -7.05 -7.20 -5.40
N ARG A 36 -7.28 -7.08 -6.72
CA ARG A 36 -6.49 -7.77 -7.77
C ARG A 36 -5.05 -7.27 -7.76
N MET A 37 -4.07 -8.15 -7.91
CA MET A 37 -2.64 -7.82 -7.96
C MET A 37 -2.10 -7.93 -9.40
N GLY A 38 -2.74 -8.75 -10.25
CA GLY A 38 -2.35 -9.00 -11.64
C GLY A 38 -3.15 -10.15 -12.29
N THR A 39 -2.70 -10.62 -13.47
CA THR A 39 -3.22 -11.81 -14.18
C THR A 39 -2.10 -12.86 -14.26
N PHE A 40 -2.34 -14.08 -13.77
CA PHE A 40 -1.39 -15.19 -13.95
C PHE A 40 -1.76 -15.97 -15.22
N ALA A 41 -0.79 -16.28 -16.09
CA ALA A 41 -1.02 -17.00 -17.34
C ALA A 41 -1.08 -18.52 -17.12
N LEU A 42 -2.21 -18.99 -16.58
CA LEU A 42 -2.74 -20.36 -16.67
C LEU A 42 -4.23 -20.28 -16.30
N GLY A 43 -5.02 -19.65 -17.19
CA GLY A 43 -6.39 -19.24 -16.90
C GLY A 43 -6.45 -17.89 -16.16
N SER A 44 -7.29 -16.98 -16.65
CA SER A 44 -7.36 -15.57 -16.24
C SER A 44 -7.91 -15.37 -14.83
N ILE A 45 -7.21 -15.87 -13.81
CA ILE A 45 -7.60 -15.73 -12.41
C ILE A 45 -6.88 -14.51 -11.83
N PRO A 46 -7.61 -13.55 -11.22
CA PRO A 46 -6.99 -12.42 -10.55
C PRO A 46 -6.13 -12.93 -9.38
N ALA A 47 -4.89 -12.46 -9.30
CA ALA A 47 -4.10 -12.64 -8.08
C ALA A 47 -4.76 -11.82 -6.97
N LEU A 48 -5.22 -12.45 -5.89
CA LEU A 48 -5.92 -11.75 -4.81
C LEU A 48 -4.94 -11.46 -3.67
N PHE A 49 -4.99 -10.24 -3.15
CA PHE A 49 -4.29 -9.85 -1.93
C PHE A 49 -5.28 -9.71 -0.79
N ALA A 50 -5.03 -10.42 0.32
CA ALA A 50 -5.79 -10.22 1.54
C ALA A 50 -5.22 -9.03 2.31
N PHE A 51 -6.06 -8.02 2.54
CA PHE A 51 -5.77 -6.83 3.33
C PHE A 51 -6.88 -6.64 4.37
N PRO A 52 -6.55 -6.27 5.62
CA PRO A 52 -5.21 -6.05 6.17
C PRO A 52 -4.48 -7.34 6.58
N ALA A 53 -5.20 -8.47 6.64
CA ALA A 53 -4.65 -9.77 7.00
C ALA A 53 -3.83 -10.37 5.84
N GLY A 54 -2.54 -10.00 5.76
CA GLY A 54 -1.65 -10.43 4.68
C GLY A 54 -0.18 -10.49 5.09
N ARG A 55 0.63 -11.18 4.29
CA ARG A 55 2.09 -11.13 4.42
C ARG A 55 2.64 -9.91 3.67
N PRO A 56 3.80 -9.39 4.07
CA PRO A 56 4.63 -8.51 3.24
C PRO A 56 4.69 -9.00 1.78
N LEU A 57 4.64 -8.08 0.82
CA LEU A 57 4.78 -8.41 -0.60
C LEU A 57 6.12 -7.93 -1.13
N VAL A 58 6.72 -8.76 -1.98
CA VAL A 58 7.97 -8.43 -2.66
C VAL A 58 7.77 -8.58 -4.16
N PHE A 59 7.99 -7.50 -4.89
CA PHE A 59 8.02 -7.43 -6.34
C PHE A 59 9.47 -7.53 -6.79
N LYS A 60 9.88 -8.75 -7.16
CA LYS A 60 11.20 -8.97 -7.75
C LYS A 60 11.11 -8.88 -9.26
N ASP A 61 11.78 -7.90 -9.85
CA ASP A 61 11.97 -7.81 -11.29
C ASP A 61 13.38 -8.23 -11.74
N SER A 62 13.51 -8.56 -13.01
CA SER A 62 14.79 -8.76 -13.70
C SER A 62 14.69 -8.21 -15.13
N GLY A 63 15.79 -7.68 -15.64
CA GLY A 63 15.83 -7.06 -16.98
C GLY A 63 14.91 -5.85 -17.11
N ASN A 64 14.05 -5.84 -18.13
CA ASN A 64 13.12 -4.73 -18.40
C ASN A 64 11.84 -4.76 -17.54
N GLY A 65 11.77 -5.62 -16.51
CA GLY A 65 10.58 -5.82 -15.67
C GLY A 65 10.25 -4.69 -14.70
N ARG A 66 11.21 -3.80 -14.43
CA ARG A 66 11.09 -2.71 -13.44
C ARG A 66 9.84 -1.84 -13.62
N ALA A 67 9.56 -1.41 -14.86
CA ALA A 67 8.38 -0.58 -15.14
C ALA A 67 7.07 -1.30 -14.80
N TYR A 68 7.01 -2.62 -15.04
CA TYR A 68 5.85 -3.44 -14.67
C TYR A 68 5.75 -3.65 -13.16
N GLY A 69 6.88 -3.79 -12.46
CA GLY A 69 6.92 -3.84 -11.00
C GLY A 69 6.34 -2.58 -10.36
N ILE A 70 6.84 -1.42 -10.79
CA ILE A 70 6.33 -0.11 -10.34
C ILE A 70 4.83 0.03 -10.65
N ALA A 71 4.41 -0.27 -11.89
CA ALA A 71 3.00 -0.20 -12.26
C ALA A 71 2.11 -1.15 -11.43
N SER A 72 2.63 -2.32 -11.06
CA SER A 72 1.91 -3.27 -10.20
C SER A 72 1.74 -2.73 -8.77
N ILE A 73 2.78 -2.13 -8.21
CA ILE A 73 2.73 -1.46 -6.90
C ILE A 73 1.71 -0.32 -6.94
N GLN A 74 1.78 0.57 -7.92
CA GLN A 74 0.82 1.67 -8.09
C GLN A 74 -0.61 1.15 -8.19
N SER A 75 -0.83 0.08 -8.97
CA SER A 75 -2.13 -0.54 -9.14
C SER A 75 -2.66 -1.12 -7.81
N LEU A 76 -1.79 -1.72 -6.99
CA LEU A 76 -2.15 -2.19 -5.65
C LEU A 76 -2.52 -1.03 -4.72
N LEU A 77 -1.75 0.05 -4.71
CA LEU A 77 -2.02 1.24 -3.89
C LEU A 77 -3.37 1.87 -4.20
N LEU A 78 -3.70 2.01 -5.49
CA LEU A 78 -5.02 2.50 -5.92
C LEU A 78 -6.16 1.61 -5.45
N ARG A 79 -5.97 0.27 -5.48
CA ARG A 79 -6.99 -0.66 -4.97
C ARG A 79 -7.15 -0.60 -3.47
N LEU A 80 -6.08 -0.36 -2.72
CA LEU A 80 -6.16 -0.15 -1.27
C LEU A 80 -6.92 1.14 -0.95
N LEU A 81 -6.63 2.24 -1.65
CA LEU A 81 -7.39 3.48 -1.54
C LEU A 81 -8.88 3.30 -1.87
N ALA A 82 -9.17 2.51 -2.90
CA ALA A 82 -10.53 2.21 -3.33
C ALA A 82 -11.21 1.09 -2.52
N SER A 83 -10.57 0.49 -1.51
CA SER A 83 -11.19 -0.57 -0.69
C SER A 83 -11.27 -0.21 0.80
N VAL A 84 -10.43 0.72 1.26
CA VAL A 84 -10.36 1.16 2.66
C VAL A 84 -11.04 2.52 2.81
N PRO A 85 -11.81 2.77 3.88
CA PRO A 85 -12.38 4.08 4.14
C PRO A 85 -11.34 5.20 4.20
N PRO A 86 -11.68 6.42 3.72
CA PRO A 86 -10.86 7.60 3.91
C PRO A 86 -10.49 7.80 5.39
N GLY A 87 -9.27 8.30 5.65
CA GLY A 87 -8.75 8.49 7.01
C GLY A 87 -8.27 7.22 7.71
N LYS A 88 -8.61 6.01 7.22
CA LYS A 88 -8.15 4.74 7.80
C LYS A 88 -6.91 4.17 7.12
N LEU A 89 -6.35 4.86 6.13
CA LEU A 89 -5.14 4.43 5.42
C LEU A 89 -4.11 5.56 5.43
N ARG A 90 -2.85 5.19 5.65
CA ARG A 90 -1.70 6.10 5.73
C ARG A 90 -0.53 5.46 4.98
N PHE A 91 0.09 6.19 4.06
CA PHE A 91 1.21 5.69 3.26
C PHE A 91 2.54 6.33 3.69
N ILE A 92 3.57 5.50 3.75
CA ILE A 92 4.96 5.92 3.87
C ILE A 92 5.69 5.46 2.62
N PHE A 93 6.25 6.39 1.86
CA PHE A 93 6.96 6.10 0.62
C PHE A 93 8.46 6.29 0.82
N ILE A 94 9.25 5.26 0.49
CA ILE A 94 10.70 5.33 0.38
C ILE A 94 11.07 5.11 -1.09
N ASP A 95 11.66 6.11 -1.72
CA ASP A 95 12.02 6.10 -3.14
C ASP A 95 13.42 6.70 -3.36
N PRO A 96 14.48 5.94 -3.04
CA PRO A 96 15.86 6.44 -3.03
C PRO A 96 16.39 6.75 -4.44
N VAL A 97 15.78 6.20 -5.49
CA VAL A 97 16.21 6.39 -6.88
C VAL A 97 15.25 7.29 -7.65
N GLY A 98 13.94 7.04 -7.57
CA GLY A 98 12.93 7.80 -8.32
C GLY A 98 12.62 9.17 -7.74
N LEU A 99 13.09 9.47 -6.52
CA LEU A 99 12.90 10.77 -5.85
C LEU A 99 11.42 11.20 -5.76
N GLY A 100 10.51 10.23 -5.68
CA GLY A 100 9.06 10.45 -5.62
C GLY A 100 8.34 10.35 -6.96
N GLN A 101 9.06 10.22 -8.08
CA GLN A 101 8.43 10.03 -9.40
C GLN A 101 7.58 8.77 -9.46
N HIS A 102 8.00 7.69 -8.78
CA HIS A 102 7.23 6.44 -8.75
C HIS A 102 5.87 6.58 -8.07
N VAL A 103 5.66 7.62 -7.25
CA VAL A 103 4.44 7.83 -6.47
C VAL A 103 3.82 9.21 -6.67
N ALA A 104 4.30 9.98 -7.66
CA ALA A 104 3.80 11.31 -7.96
C ALA A 104 2.26 11.39 -8.11
N PRO A 105 1.56 10.43 -8.75
CA PRO A 105 0.10 10.44 -8.81
C PRO A 105 -0.58 10.41 -7.44
N PHE A 106 0.06 9.79 -6.44
CA PHE A 106 -0.46 9.71 -5.07
C PHE A 106 -0.10 10.95 -4.26
N LEU A 107 1.06 11.56 -4.49
CA LEU A 107 1.44 12.80 -3.80
C LEU A 107 0.40 13.91 -4.02
N HIS A 108 -0.22 13.98 -5.20
CA HIS A 108 -1.32 14.92 -5.45
C HIS A 108 -2.59 14.63 -4.64
N LEU A 109 -2.77 13.40 -4.13
CA LEU A 109 -3.86 13.09 -3.19
C LEU A 109 -3.59 13.65 -1.79
N ALA A 110 -2.32 13.87 -1.42
CA ALA A 110 -1.98 14.51 -0.15
C ALA A 110 -2.50 15.95 -0.09
N ASP A 111 -2.62 16.64 -1.23
CA ASP A 111 -3.21 17.99 -1.31
C ASP A 111 -4.67 18.03 -0.79
N TYR A 112 -5.34 16.88 -0.67
CA TYR A 112 -6.69 16.75 -0.14
C TYR A 112 -6.76 16.16 1.29
N ASP A 113 -5.82 15.29 1.67
CA ASP A 113 -5.65 14.77 3.04
C ASP A 113 -4.15 14.65 3.35
N ASP A 114 -3.60 15.65 4.04
CA ASP A 114 -2.19 15.70 4.46
C ASP A 114 -1.79 14.53 5.36
N GLN A 115 -2.76 13.83 5.98
CA GLN A 115 -2.46 12.66 6.79
C GLN A 115 -2.29 11.42 5.93
N LEU A 116 -2.91 11.35 4.74
CA LEU A 116 -2.87 10.16 3.87
C LEU A 116 -1.43 9.80 3.46
N ILE A 117 -0.59 10.81 3.25
CA ILE A 117 0.82 10.63 2.92
C ILE A 117 1.63 11.41 3.95
N THR A 118 2.61 10.76 4.58
CA THR A 118 3.49 11.41 5.56
C THR A 118 4.47 12.37 4.86
N GLY A 119 3.95 13.48 4.32
CA GLY A 119 4.66 14.61 3.72
C GLY A 119 5.18 14.40 2.29
N LYS A 120 5.96 13.34 2.04
CA LYS A 120 6.62 13.09 0.74
C LYS A 120 7.19 11.67 0.63
N ALA A 121 7.73 11.35 -0.54
CA ALA A 121 8.62 10.21 -0.70
C ALA A 121 10.02 10.51 -0.15
N TRP A 122 10.55 9.61 0.69
CA TRP A 122 11.85 9.75 1.34
C TRP A 122 12.94 9.06 0.53
N SER A 123 14.02 9.79 0.23
CA SER A 123 15.15 9.28 -0.56
C SER A 123 16.50 9.38 0.15
N ASP A 124 16.62 10.32 1.10
CA ASP A 124 17.85 10.53 1.86
C ASP A 124 18.05 9.41 2.90
N PRO A 125 19.26 8.82 3.00
CA PRO A 125 19.53 7.72 3.94
C PRO A 125 19.18 8.02 5.40
N ARG A 126 19.45 9.24 5.89
CA ARG A 126 19.20 9.60 7.29
C ARG A 126 17.71 9.70 7.56
N HIS A 127 16.96 10.28 6.63
CA HIS A 127 15.51 10.34 6.73
C HIS A 127 14.87 8.95 6.60
N ILE A 128 15.39 8.08 5.74
CA ILE A 128 14.93 6.69 5.63
C ILE A 128 15.07 5.97 6.97
N GLU A 129 16.25 6.02 7.58
CA GLU A 129 16.49 5.41 8.89
C GLU A 129 15.56 6.00 9.97
N GLN A 130 15.43 7.33 10.01
CA GLN A 130 14.52 7.98 10.96
C GLN A 130 13.07 7.52 10.81
N ARG A 131 12.56 7.40 9.58
CA ARG A 131 11.17 6.96 9.34
C ARG A 131 10.93 5.52 9.72
N LEU A 132 11.91 4.65 9.51
CA LEU A 132 11.83 3.25 9.96
C LEU A 132 11.90 3.16 11.50
N ALA A 133 12.70 4.02 12.15
CA ALA A 133 12.76 4.10 13.60
C ALA A 133 11.43 4.55 14.21
N GLU A 134 10.88 5.68 13.75
CA GLU A 134 9.59 6.22 14.21
C GLU A 134 8.45 5.23 14.01
N LEU A 135 8.46 4.52 12.88
CA LEU A 135 7.48 3.49 12.58
C LEU A 135 7.62 2.28 13.53
N THR A 136 8.85 1.87 13.83
CA THR A 136 9.11 0.78 14.78
C THR A 136 8.59 1.15 16.17
N GLU A 137 8.89 2.36 16.65
CA GLU A 137 8.41 2.88 17.93
C GLU A 137 6.87 2.95 17.95
N HIS A 138 6.26 3.42 16.87
CA HIS A 138 4.80 3.46 16.78
C HIS A 138 4.18 2.05 16.85
N MET A 139 4.75 1.05 16.18
CA MET A 139 4.29 -0.33 16.29
C MET A 139 4.39 -0.86 17.73
N GLU A 140 5.48 -0.56 18.43
CA GLU A 140 5.64 -0.93 19.84
C GLU A 140 4.56 -0.28 20.72
N ASN A 141 4.29 1.01 20.52
CA ASN A 141 3.23 1.72 21.22
C ASN A 141 1.85 1.09 20.95
N VAL A 142 1.53 0.76 19.70
CA VAL A 142 0.27 0.09 19.35
C VAL A 142 0.14 -1.27 20.04
N ILE A 143 1.20 -2.07 20.05
CA ILE A 143 1.20 -3.39 20.69
C ILE A 143 1.02 -3.26 22.20
N GLN A 144 1.74 -2.33 22.85
CA GLN A 144 1.71 -2.15 24.30
C GLN A 144 0.46 -1.42 24.82
N GLN A 145 -0.08 -0.48 24.05
CA GLN A 145 -1.21 0.34 24.46
C GLN A 145 -2.54 -0.30 24.08
N TYR A 146 -2.68 -0.79 22.84
CA TYR A 146 -3.96 -1.26 22.31
C TYR A 146 -4.12 -2.77 22.34
N LEU A 147 -3.07 -3.55 22.03
CA LEU A 147 -3.22 -5.00 21.90
C LEU A 147 -3.15 -5.72 23.25
N ARG A 148 -2.18 -5.41 24.12
CA ARG A 148 -2.01 -6.00 25.47
C ARG A 148 -2.39 -7.51 25.49
N ASN A 149 -3.12 -7.95 26.52
CA ASN A 149 -3.76 -9.28 26.58
C ASN A 149 -5.24 -9.23 26.12
N GLN A 150 -5.70 -8.12 25.54
CA GLN A 150 -7.12 -7.92 25.22
C GLN A 150 -7.44 -8.22 23.76
N TYR A 151 -6.52 -7.92 22.84
CA TYR A 151 -6.73 -8.13 21.41
C TYR A 151 -5.48 -8.73 20.76
N ALA A 152 -5.67 -9.80 19.98
CA ALA A 152 -4.55 -10.47 19.30
C ALA A 152 -3.95 -9.63 18.16
N THR A 153 -4.77 -8.80 17.50
CA THR A 153 -4.40 -7.99 16.34
C THR A 153 -5.13 -6.65 16.34
N ILE A 154 -4.62 -5.69 15.57
CA ILE A 154 -5.21 -4.35 15.43
C ILE A 154 -6.58 -4.38 14.75
N GLU A 155 -6.88 -5.38 13.93
CA GLU A 155 -8.23 -5.59 13.38
C GLU A 155 -9.23 -5.89 14.48
N ASN A 156 -8.85 -6.76 15.42
CA ASN A 156 -9.71 -7.08 16.57
C ASN A 156 -9.94 -5.84 17.42
N TYR A 157 -8.93 -4.99 17.61
CA TYR A 157 -9.11 -3.70 18.29
C TYR A 157 -10.03 -2.77 17.49
N ASN A 158 -9.75 -2.54 16.20
CA ASN A 158 -10.51 -1.62 15.34
C ASN A 158 -11.98 -2.03 15.17
N ALA A 159 -12.31 -3.31 15.27
CA ALA A 159 -13.69 -3.79 15.25
C ALA A 159 -14.49 -3.36 16.51
N HIS A 160 -13.80 -3.10 17.63
CA HIS A 160 -14.42 -2.72 18.91
C HIS A 160 -14.19 -1.24 19.29
N ALA A 161 -13.24 -0.55 18.63
CA ALA A 161 -12.81 0.80 19.00
C ALA A 161 -13.76 1.94 18.58
N GLY A 162 -14.80 1.64 17.79
CA GLY A 162 -15.80 2.64 17.37
C GLY A 162 -15.18 3.76 16.53
N GLU A 163 -15.11 4.98 17.08
CA GLU A 163 -14.54 6.16 16.42
C GLU A 163 -13.01 6.31 16.58
N ILE A 164 -12.39 5.59 17.52
CA ILE A 164 -10.94 5.70 17.81
C ILE A 164 -10.19 4.55 17.12
N THR A 165 -10.43 4.35 15.82
CA THR A 165 -9.73 3.29 15.07
C THR A 165 -8.33 3.73 14.68
N GLU A 166 -7.34 2.90 14.97
CA GLU A 166 -5.96 3.13 14.52
C GLU A 166 -5.90 2.91 13.00
N PRO A 167 -5.39 3.89 12.22
CA PRO A 167 -5.32 3.75 10.78
C PRO A 167 -4.26 2.73 10.34
N TYR A 168 -4.53 2.06 9.22
CA TYR A 168 -3.58 1.15 8.59
C TYR A 168 -2.42 1.93 7.98
N ARG A 169 -1.18 1.55 8.31
CA ARG A 169 0.04 2.17 7.78
C ARG A 169 0.69 1.24 6.78
N VAL A 170 0.80 1.68 5.53
CA VAL A 170 1.43 0.90 4.45
C VAL A 170 2.74 1.56 4.06
N LEU A 171 3.85 0.84 4.25
CA LEU A 171 5.16 1.26 3.75
C LEU A 171 5.41 0.66 2.39
N VAL A 172 5.85 1.51 1.49
CA VAL A 172 6.28 1.12 0.15
C VAL A 172 7.71 1.57 -0.02
N VAL A 173 8.57 0.61 -0.32
CA VAL A 173 10.00 0.82 -0.54
C VAL A 173 10.31 0.48 -1.98
N PHE A 174 10.74 1.46 -2.76
CA PHE A 174 11.27 1.20 -4.10
C PHE A 174 12.78 0.97 -4.01
N ASP A 175 13.31 0.19 -4.95
CA ASP A 175 14.75 0.07 -5.18
C ASP A 175 15.58 -0.37 -3.95
N PHE A 176 15.01 -1.18 -3.07
CA PHE A 176 15.77 -1.77 -1.97
C PHE A 176 16.95 -2.60 -2.52
N PRO A 177 18.19 -2.48 -1.98
CA PRO A 177 18.58 -1.82 -0.73
C PRO A 177 19.22 -0.44 -0.88
N VAL A 178 18.98 0.30 -1.98
CA VAL A 178 19.65 1.59 -2.22
C VAL A 178 19.38 2.57 -1.09
N ASN A 179 20.43 3.23 -0.59
CA ASN A 179 20.39 4.20 0.53
C ASN A 179 19.96 3.64 1.90
N PHE A 180 19.85 2.32 2.07
CA PHE A 180 19.62 1.73 3.39
C PHE A 180 20.94 1.54 4.14
N SER A 181 21.00 2.09 5.36
CA SER A 181 22.02 1.72 6.33
C SER A 181 21.77 0.30 6.88
N GLU A 182 22.75 -0.27 7.55
CA GLU A 182 22.58 -1.56 8.24
C GLU A 182 21.48 -1.48 9.32
N THR A 183 21.43 -0.37 10.05
CA THR A 183 20.38 -0.09 11.05
C THR A 183 19.00 -0.04 10.40
N ALA A 184 18.85 0.70 9.31
CA ALA A 184 17.60 0.80 8.55
C ALA A 184 17.14 -0.57 8.03
N ALA A 185 18.08 -1.38 7.51
CA ALA A 185 17.76 -2.74 7.06
C ALA A 185 17.26 -3.64 8.21
N ARG A 186 17.90 -3.58 9.38
CA ARG A 186 17.46 -4.33 10.57
C ARG A 186 16.08 -3.89 11.05
N GLN A 187 15.80 -2.59 11.06
CA GLN A 187 14.48 -2.05 11.39
C GLN A 187 13.42 -2.52 10.40
N LEU A 188 13.69 -2.46 9.09
CA LEU A 188 12.79 -2.97 8.07
C LEU A 188 12.47 -4.47 8.31
N VAL A 189 13.46 -5.28 8.66
CA VAL A 189 13.24 -6.70 9.01
C VAL A 189 12.33 -6.84 10.24
N SER A 190 12.55 -6.06 11.30
CA SER A 190 11.69 -6.06 12.49
C SER A 190 10.24 -5.71 12.14
N ILE A 191 10.06 -4.70 11.30
CA ILE A 191 8.77 -4.26 10.79
C ILE A 191 8.10 -5.36 9.95
N VAL A 192 8.82 -6.01 9.04
CA VAL A 192 8.32 -7.15 8.23
C VAL A 192 7.84 -8.30 9.12
N GLN A 193 8.57 -8.60 10.20
CA GLN A 193 8.27 -9.70 11.11
C GLN A 193 7.06 -9.43 12.02
N ASN A 194 6.91 -8.18 12.48
CA ASN A 194 5.89 -7.81 13.47
C ASN A 194 4.69 -7.03 12.86
N GLY A 195 4.81 -6.60 11.61
CA GLY A 195 3.89 -5.66 10.96
C GLY A 195 2.48 -6.18 10.76
N SER A 196 2.31 -7.50 10.55
CA SER A 196 0.98 -8.11 10.40
C SER A 196 0.11 -8.01 11.66
N ARG A 197 0.72 -7.78 12.84
CA ARG A 197 -0.01 -7.53 14.10
C ARG A 197 -0.41 -6.07 14.27
N ALA A 198 0.30 -5.16 13.58
CA ALA A 198 0.22 -3.71 13.73
C ALA A 198 -0.20 -3.01 12.41
N ALA A 199 -0.97 -3.69 11.56
CA ALA A 199 -1.57 -3.13 10.34
C ALA A 199 -0.55 -2.67 9.26
N PHE A 200 0.59 -3.35 9.19
CA PHE A 200 1.71 -2.92 8.37
C PHE A 200 2.20 -3.96 7.36
N ILE A 201 2.34 -3.54 6.10
CA ILE A 201 2.76 -4.40 4.99
C ILE A 201 3.81 -3.65 4.16
N PRO A 202 5.09 -4.07 4.19
CA PRO A 202 6.08 -3.58 3.25
C PRO A 202 5.77 -4.13 1.85
N LEU A 203 5.77 -3.23 0.87
CA LEU A 203 5.86 -3.53 -0.55
C LEU A 203 7.27 -3.16 -0.99
N SER A 204 8.07 -4.13 -1.45
CA SER A 204 9.45 -3.90 -1.93
C SER A 204 9.69 -4.45 -3.30
#